data_AF-A0A1M5APM2-F1
#
_entry.id   AF-A0A1M5APM2-F1
#
_cell.length_a   1.000
_cell.length_b   1.000
_cell.length_c   1.000
_cell.angle_alpha   90.00
_cell.angle_beta   90.00
_cell.angle_gamma   90.00
#
_symmetry.space_group_name_H-M   'P 1'
#
loop_
_entity.id
_entity.type
_entity.pdbx_description
1 polymer ?
#
loop_
_entity_poly.entity_id
_entity_poly.type
_entity_poly.pdbx_seq_one_letter_code
_entity_poly.pdbx_strand_id
1 'polypeptide(L)' 'MKKEKISEISMLQYQIKRYQAAGKGTMCQSLNARLQKLIKQQAEA' A
#
# COMPACT_ATOMS: atom_id res chain seq x y z
N MET A 1 17.48 -4.74 -3.46
CA MET A 1 16.08 -4.49 -3.89
C MET A 1 14.98 -4.90 -2.91
N LYS A 2 15.12 -5.95 -2.06
CA LYS A 2 14.00 -6.36 -1.17
C LYS A 2 13.64 -5.37 -0.05
N LYS A 3 14.59 -4.60 0.49
CA LYS A 3 14.34 -3.66 1.61
C LYS A 3 13.48 -2.44 1.23
N GLU A 4 13.68 -1.88 0.03
CA GLU A 4 12.94 -0.70 -0.43
C GLU A 4 11.47 -1.00 -0.68
N LYS A 5 11.16 -2.15 -1.30
CA LYS A 5 9.76 -2.59 -1.51
C LYS A 5 9.01 -2.84 -0.20
N ILE A 6 9.67 -3.40 0.82
CA ILE A 6 9.10 -3.60 2.16
C ILE A 6 8.81 -2.25 2.84
N SER A 7 9.71 -1.27 2.67
CA SER A 7 9.50 0.09 3.16
C SER A 7 8.31 0.78 2.47
N GLU A 8 8.19 0.62 1.15
CA GLU A 8 7.06 1.16 0.38
C GLU A 8 5.72 0.54 0.78
N ILE A 9 5.66 -0.79 0.96
CA ILE A 9 4.47 -1.50 1.46
C ILE A 9 4.04 -0.98 2.83
N SER A 10 4.99 -0.78 3.75
CA SER A 10 4.71 -0.29 5.11
C SER A 10 4.16 1.15 5.08
N MET A 11 4.75 2.01 4.24
CA MET A 11 4.27 3.38 4.01
C MET A 11 2.85 3.41 3.44
N LEU A 12 2.55 2.56 2.47
CA LEU A 12 1.20 2.48 1.88
C LEU A 12 0.16 2.05 2.91
N GLN A 13 0.46 1.03 3.72
CA GLN A 13 -0.43 0.58 4.79
C GLN A 13 -0.71 1.69 5.82
N TYR A 14 0.30 2.48 6.19
CA TYR A 14 0.13 3.63 7.07
C TYR A 14 -0.82 4.68 6.46
N GLN A 15 -0.59 5.05 5.19
CA GLN A 15 -1.42 6.04 4.50
C GLN A 15 -2.88 5.59 4.37
N ILE A 16 -3.10 4.31 4.04
CA ILE A 16 -4.45 3.72 3.97
C ILE A 16 -5.16 3.83 5.31
N LYS A 17 -4.53 3.40 6.41
CA LYS A 17 -5.13 3.50 7.76
C LYS A 17 -5.52 4.94 8.11
N ARG A 18 -4.64 5.91 7.80
CA ARG A 18 -4.92 7.33 8.07
C ARG A 18 -6.08 7.86 7.24
N TYR A 19 -6.13 7.54 5.95
CA TYR A 19 -7.20 8.00 5.07
C TYR A 19 -8.53 7.31 5.34
N GLN A 20 -8.50 6.07 5.81
CA GLN A 20 -9.68 5.34 6.22
C GLN A 20 -10.31 5.98 7.48
N ALA A 21 -9.48 6.34 8.47
CA ALA A 21 -9.94 7.07 9.65
C ALA A 21 -10.50 8.47 9.31
N ALA A 22 -9.96 9.12 8.27
CA ALA A 22 -10.43 10.41 7.78
C ALA A 22 -11.63 10.32 6.80
N GLY A 23 -12.21 9.14 6.57
CA GLY A 23 -13.35 8.95 5.66
C GLY A 23 -13.03 9.12 4.16
N LYS A 24 -11.75 9.12 3.77
CA LYS A 24 -11.32 9.33 2.37
C LYS A 24 -11.28 8.02 1.58
N GLY A 25 -12.44 7.39 1.39
CA GLY A 25 -12.58 6.07 0.77
C GLY A 25 -11.95 5.93 -0.63
N THR A 26 -12.09 6.94 -1.49
CA THR A 26 -11.50 6.95 -2.84
C THR A 26 -9.97 6.92 -2.82
N MET A 27 -9.33 7.65 -1.90
CA MET A 27 -7.88 7.61 -1.73
C MET A 27 -7.41 6.25 -1.22
N CYS A 28 -8.16 5.64 -0.29
CA CYS A 28 -7.86 4.29 0.19
C CYS A 28 -7.92 3.25 -0.94
N GLN A 29 -8.90 3.35 -1.85
CA GLN A 29 -9.02 2.46 -3.00
C GLN A 29 -7.79 2.54 -3.91
N SER A 30 -7.37 3.76 -4.29
CA SER A 30 -6.19 3.98 -5.13
C SER A 30 -4.90 3.45 -4.47
N LEU A 31 -4.74 3.68 -3.16
CA LEU A 31 -3.57 3.19 -2.42
C LEU A 31 -3.59 1.67 -2.24
N ASN A 32 -4.76 1.06 -2.02
CA ASN A 32 -4.93 -0.39 -1.95
C ASN A 32 -4.58 -1.06 -3.28
N ALA A 33 -4.97 -0.48 -4.41
CA ALA A 33 -4.60 -1.03 -5.73
C ALA A 33 -3.08 -1.05 -5.93
N ARG A 34 -2.37 0.01 -5.52
CA ARG A 34 -0.90 0.07 -5.56
C ARG A 34 -0.26 -0.95 -4.60
N LEU A 35 -0.80 -1.07 -3.39
CA LEU A 35 -0.34 -2.03 -2.39
C LEU A 35 -0.46 -3.48 -2.92
N GLN A 36 -1.60 -3.85 -3.51
CA GLN A 36 -1.80 -5.18 -4.07
C GLN A 36 -0.83 -5.49 -5.21
N LYS A 37 -0.55 -4.51 -6.09
CA LYS A 37 0.43 -4.68 -7.16
C LYS A 37 1.83 -4.99 -6.61
N LEU A 38 2.27 -4.28 -5.57
CA LEU A 38 3.58 -4.49 -4.96
C LEU A 38 3.68 -5.84 -4.24
N ILE A 39 2.62 -6.24 -3.52
CA ILE A 39 2.58 -7.56 -2.86
C ILE A 39 2.64 -8.67 -3.90
N LYS A 40 1.86 -8.57 -4.98
CA LYS A 40 1.89 -9.55 -6.09
C LYS A 40 3.29 -9.66 -6.70
N GLN A 41 3.91 -8.53 -7.01
CA GLN A 41 5.29 -8.48 -7.53
C GLN A 41 6.35 -9.02 -6.56
N GLN A 42 6.06 -9.05 -5.25
CA GLN A 42 6.96 -9.63 -4.25
C GLN A 42 6.70 -11.12 -4.05
N ALA A 43 5.46 -11.59 -4.21
CA ALA A 43 5.11 -13.00 -4.16
C ALA A 43 5.59 -13.76 -5.40
N GLU A 44 5.66 -13.08 -6.55
CA GLU A 44 6.16 -13.63 -7.82
C GLU A 44 7.69 -13.56 -7.98
N ALA A 45 8.43 -13.07 -6.97
CA ALA A 45 9.88 -12.81 -7.01
C ALA A 45 10.69 -13.66 -6.02
#